data_AF-A0A1F9M101-F1
#
_entry.id   AF-A0A1F9M101-F1
#
_cell.length_a   1.000
_cell.length_b   1.000
_cell.length_c   1.000
_cell.angle_alpha   90.00
_cell.angle_beta   90.00
_cell.angle_gamma   90.00
#
_symmetry.space_group_name_H-M   'P 1'
#
loop_
_entity.id
_entity.type
_entity.pdbx_description
1 polymer ?
#
loop_
_entity_poly.entity_id
_entity_poly.type
_entity_poly.pdbx_seq_one_letter_code
_entity_poly.pdbx_strand_id
1 'polypeptide(L)'
;MHKKDKGLLSNLTFGGLINLSINEVLSRTIITVLTVVLAMLALFFLGGTVIHDFSFAMLAGCAVGCLSSIFVASPVLTLWRKEGEK
;
A
#
# COMPACT_ATOMS: atom_id res chain seq x y z
N MET A 1 24.67 -0.91 -15.11
CA MET A 1 23.33 -0.32 -15.00
C MET A 1 23.17 0.21 -13.58
N HIS A 2 22.86 1.46 -13.24
CA HIS A 2 22.67 2.70 -13.96
C HIS A 2 23.21 3.79 -13.01
N LYS A 3 24.30 4.48 -13.41
CA LYS A 3 24.86 5.64 -12.70
C LYS A 3 24.03 6.92 -12.95
N LYS A 4 22.82 6.77 -13.50
CA LYS A 4 22.01 7.84 -14.13
C LYS A 4 21.01 8.49 -13.17
N ASP A 5 20.74 7.88 -12.02
CA ASP A 5 19.73 8.39 -11.07
C ASP A 5 20.30 9.35 -10.03
N LYS A 6 21.61 9.36 -9.76
CA LYS A 6 22.17 10.23 -8.72
C LYS A 6 22.23 11.72 -9.11
N GLY A 7 22.17 12.04 -10.40
CA GLY A 7 22.23 13.42 -10.92
C GLY A 7 20.88 14.11 -11.09
N LEU A 8 19.77 13.36 -11.17
CA LEU A 8 18.42 13.93 -11.30
C LEU A 8 17.74 14.17 -9.94
N LEU A 9 18.16 13.44 -8.90
CA LEU A 9 17.58 13.48 -7.56
C LEU A 9 17.91 14.77 -6.79
N SER A 10 18.83 15.60 -7.28
CA SER A 10 19.18 16.90 -6.70
C SER A 10 18.33 18.07 -7.23
N ASN A 11 17.55 17.87 -8.30
CA ASN A 11 16.67 18.89 -8.90
C ASN A 11 15.18 18.50 -8.86
N LEU A 12 14.85 17.32 -8.33
CA LEU A 12 13.46 16.98 -8.03
C LEU A 12 13.06 17.77 -6.79
N THR A 13 12.10 18.68 -6.97
CA THR A 13 11.33 19.25 -5.85
C THR A 13 10.98 18.16 -4.84
N PHE A 14 10.96 18.47 -3.55
CA PHE A 14 10.68 17.53 -2.46
C PHE A 14 9.46 16.62 -2.77
N GLY A 15 8.47 17.15 -3.50
CA GLY A 15 7.31 16.40 -3.97
C GLY A 15 7.61 15.27 -4.97
N GLY A 16 8.62 15.40 -5.83
CA GLY A 16 9.04 14.36 -6.76
C GLY A 16 9.71 13.17 -6.07
N LEU A 17 10.48 13.43 -5.02
CA LEU A 17 11.09 12.38 -4.19
C LEU A 17 10.02 11.62 -3.39
N ILE A 18 9.08 12.34 -2.78
CA ILE A 18 7.95 11.75 -2.05
C ILE A 18 7.09 10.89 -2.99
N ASN A 19 6.76 11.37 -4.18
CA ASN A 19 5.97 10.61 -5.15
C ASN A 19 6.66 9.31 -5.57
N LEU A 20 7.99 9.33 -5.74
CA LEU A 20 8.77 8.14 -6.07
C LEU A 20 8.73 7.12 -4.93
N SER A 21 8.96 7.56 -3.69
CA SER A 21 8.94 6.69 -2.50
C SER A 21 7.56 6.09 -2.23
N ILE A 22 6.49 6.86 -2.42
CA ILE A 22 5.12 6.34 -2.29
C ILE A 22 4.89 5.24 -3.33
N ASN A 23 5.24 5.48 -4.59
CA ASN A 23 5.00 4.50 -5.65
C ASN A 23 5.81 3.19 -5.46
N GLU A 24 7.02 3.28 -4.88
CA GLU A 24 7.85 2.10 -4.59
C GLU A 24 7.23 1.23 -3.48
N VAL A 25 6.82 1.85 -2.37
CA VAL A 25 6.19 1.13 -1.25
C VAL A 25 4.81 0.61 -1.66
N LEU A 26 4.03 1.41 -2.39
CA LEU A 26 2.69 1.04 -2.87
C LEU A 26 2.74 -0.20 -3.78
N SER A 27 3.73 -0.29 -4.68
CA SER A 27 3.89 -1.47 -5.54
C SER A 27 4.08 -2.75 -4.71
N ARG A 28 4.89 -2.68 -3.64
CA ARG A 28 5.08 -3.82 -2.74
C ARG A 28 3.81 -4.12 -1.94
N THR A 29 3.12 -3.10 -1.44
CA THR A 29 1.84 -3.24 -0.71
C THR A 29 0.77 -3.90 -1.57
N ILE A 30 0.63 -3.48 -2.83
CA ILE A 30 -0.35 -4.07 -3.75
C ILE A 30 -0.04 -5.56 -3.93
N ILE A 31 1.20 -5.93 -4.20
CA ILE A 31 1.60 -7.33 -4.41
C ILE A 31 1.31 -8.18 -3.16
N THR A 32 1.70 -7.72 -1.97
CA THR A 32 1.50 -8.50 -0.74
C THR A 32 0.02 -8.64 -0.41
N VAL A 33 -0.79 -7.59 -0.56
CA VAL A 33 -2.23 -7.64 -0.32
C VAL A 33 -2.93 -8.59 -1.29
N LEU A 34 -2.56 -8.55 -2.57
CA LEU A 34 -3.09 -9.45 -3.59
C LEU A 34 -2.76 -10.90 -3.26
N THR A 35 -1.53 -11.19 -2.83
CA THR A 35 -1.15 -12.55 -2.41
C THR A 35 -1.89 -13.02 -1.15
N VAL A 36 -2.13 -12.13 -0.17
CA VAL A 36 -2.90 -12.46 1.04
C VAL A 36 -4.35 -12.77 0.70
N VAL A 37 -4.99 -11.96 -0.16
CA VAL A 37 -6.36 -12.22 -0.61
C VAL A 37 -6.43 -13.55 -1.38
N LEU A 38 -5.46 -13.83 -2.24
CA LEU A 38 -5.41 -15.07 -3.01
C LEU A 38 -5.22 -16.31 -2.11
N ALA A 39 -4.37 -16.21 -1.09
CA ALA A 39 -4.20 -17.26 -0.08
C ALA A 39 -5.49 -17.46 0.75
N MET A 40 -6.15 -16.37 1.16
CA MET A 40 -7.42 -16.43 1.88
C MET A 40 -8.55 -17.04 1.04
N LEU A 41 -8.60 -16.75 -0.25
CA LEU A 41 -9.55 -17.38 -1.17
C LEU A 41 -9.29 -18.89 -1.29
N ALA A 42 -8.03 -19.32 -1.37
CA ALA A 42 -7.68 -20.73 -1.39
C ALA A 42 -8.13 -21.44 -0.09
N LEU A 43 -7.89 -20.82 1.08
CA LEU A 43 -8.34 -21.35 2.37
C LEU A 43 -9.86 -21.32 2.52
N PHE A 44 -10.55 -20.34 1.94
CA PHE A 44 -12.01 -20.27 1.97
C PHE A 44 -12.64 -21.43 1.18
N PHE A 45 -12.09 -21.77 0.01
CA PHE A 45 -12.59 -22.88 -0.81
C PHE A 45 -12.14 -24.27 -0.31
N LEU A 46 -10.92 -24.42 0.21
CA LEU A 46 -10.35 -25.72 0.62
C LEU A 46 -10.36 -25.97 2.14
N GLY A 47 -10.63 -24.97 2.98
CA GLY A 47 -10.34 -25.01 4.41
C GLY A 47 -11.35 -25.78 5.28
N GLY A 48 -12.51 -26.18 4.76
CA GLY A 48 -13.52 -26.85 5.57
C GLY A 48 -14.16 -25.97 6.65
N THR A 49 -14.97 -26.56 7.52
CA THR A 49 -15.92 -25.83 8.39
C THR A 49 -15.26 -24.94 9.45
N VAL A 50 -14.07 -25.30 9.95
CA VAL A 50 -13.41 -24.54 11.03
C VAL A 50 -12.72 -23.27 10.53
N ILE A 51 -12.16 -23.31 9.30
CA ILE A 51 -11.35 -22.21 8.76
C ILE A 51 -12.20 -21.22 7.95
N HIS A 52 -13.46 -21.56 7.72
CA HIS A 52 -14.40 -20.73 6.97
C HIS A 52 -14.70 -19.39 7.67
N ASP A 53 -15.05 -19.43 8.96
CA ASP A 53 -15.30 -18.22 9.76
C ASP A 53 -14.02 -17.39 9.96
N PHE A 54 -12.88 -18.06 10.13
CA PHE A 54 -11.58 -17.41 10.26
C PHE A 54 -11.15 -16.70 8.96
N SER A 55 -11.31 -17.37 7.81
CA SER A 55 -10.96 -16.80 6.51
C SER A 55 -11.87 -15.62 6.16
N PHE A 56 -13.16 -15.69 6.52
CA PHE A 56 -14.08 -14.57 6.36
C PHE A 56 -13.66 -13.34 7.19
N ALA A 57 -13.29 -13.55 8.47
CA ALA A 57 -12.78 -12.48 9.33
C ALA A 57 -11.48 -11.87 8.79
N MET A 58 -10.56 -12.69 8.29
CA MET A 58 -9.32 -12.24 7.67
C MET A 58 -9.54 -11.48 6.36
N LEU A 59 -10.48 -11.93 5.51
CA LEU A 59 -10.81 -11.25 4.27
C LEU A 59 -11.41 -9.86 4.55
N ALA A 60 -12.35 -9.78 5.50
CA ALA A 60 -12.94 -8.51 5.94
C ALA A 60 -11.89 -7.58 6.58
N GLY A 61 -11.02 -8.12 7.45
CA GLY A 61 -9.94 -7.36 8.08
C GLY A 61 -8.90 -6.84 7.07
N CYS A 62 -8.54 -7.66 6.08
CA CYS A 62 -7.59 -7.28 5.03
C CYS A 62 -8.17 -6.20 4.10
N ALA A 63 -9.46 -6.32 3.74
CA ALA A 63 -10.16 -5.33 2.94
C ALA A 63 -10.21 -3.96 3.63
N VAL A 64 -10.56 -3.92 4.93
CA VAL A 64 -10.59 -2.67 5.70
C VAL A 64 -9.18 -2.14 5.97
N GLY A 65 -8.22 -2.99 6.35
CA GLY A 65 -6.86 -2.57 6.73
C GLY A 65 -6.04 -2.01 5.57
N CYS A 66 -6.11 -2.62 4.38
CA CYS A 66 -5.30 -2.19 3.24
C CYS A 66 -5.86 -0.93 2.59
N LEU A 67 -7.18 -0.86 2.44
CA LEU A 67 -7.84 0.34 1.91
C LEU A 67 -7.69 1.51 2.88
N SER A 68 -7.84 1.28 4.20
CA SER A 68 -7.65 2.33 5.21
C SER A 68 -6.24 2.94 5.17
N SER A 69 -5.19 2.12 5.09
CA SER A 69 -3.82 2.64 5.10
C SER A 69 -3.48 3.45 3.84
N ILE A 70 -3.98 3.07 2.67
CA ILE A 70 -3.72 3.78 1.40
C ILE A 70 -4.60 5.05 1.29
N PHE A 71 -5.88 4.96 1.67
CA PHE A 71 -6.79 6.10 1.65
C PHE A 71 -6.52 7.14 2.75
N VAL A 72 -5.82 6.79 3.84
CA VAL A 72 -5.39 7.75 4.87
C VAL A 72 -4.05 8.42 4.49
N ALA A 73 -3.14 7.70 3.81
CA ALA A 73 -1.88 8.30 3.36
C ALA A 73 -2.12 9.47 2.39
N SER A 74 -3.05 9.33 1.45
CA SER A 74 -3.36 10.36 0.45
C SER A 74 -3.80 11.72 1.03
N PRO A 75 -4.79 11.81 1.96
CA PRO A 75 -5.18 13.05 2.64
C PRO A 75 -4.14 13.53 3.65
N VAL A 76 -3.40 12.63 4.33
CA VAL A 76 -2.30 13.05 5.22
C VAL A 76 -1.23 13.80 4.44
N LEU A 77 -0.88 13.34 3.24
CA LEU A 77 0.05 14.05 2.34
C LEU A 77 -0.51 15.39 1.84
N THR A 78 -1.82 15.51 1.61
CA THR A 78 -2.42 16.77 1.18
C THR A 78 -2.56 17.78 2.32
N LEU A 79 -2.82 17.32 3.55
CA LEU A 79 -2.87 18.15 4.75
C LEU A 79 -1.48 18.64 5.17
N TRP A 80 -0.45 17.80 5.06
CA TRP A 80 0.94 18.21 5.34
C TRP A 80 1.43 19.29 4.36
N ARG A 81 0.95 19.27 3.11
CA ARG A 81 1.17 20.37 2.14
C ARG A 81 0.50 21.67 2.59
N LYS A 82 -0.71 21.61 3.14
CA LYS A 82 -1.49 22.80 3.50
C LYS A 82 -0.85 23.62 4.64
N GLU A 83 -0.05 23.00 5.50
CA GLU A 83 0.66 23.70 6.59
C GLU A 83 2.05 24.24 6.18
N GLY A 84 2.56 23.86 4.99
CA GLY A 84 3.81 24.40 4.44
C GLY A 84 3.65 25.72 3.67
N GLU A 85 2.44 26.28 3.63
CA GLU A 85 2.08 27.56 3.01
C GLU A 85 1.73 28.62 4.08
N LYS A 86 2.57 28.73 5.12
CA LYS A 86 2.61 29.90 6.00
C LYS A 86 4.06 30.31 6.26
#